data_AF-A0A968LXJ3-F1
#
_entry.id   AF-A0A968LXJ3-F1
#
_cell.length_a   1.000
_cell.length_b   1.000
_cell.length_c   1.000
_cell.angle_alpha   90.00
_cell.angle_beta   90.00
_cell.angle_gamma   90.00
#
_symmetry.space_group_name_H-M   'P 1'
#
loop_
_entity.id
_entity.type
_entity.pdbx_description
1 polymer ?
#
loop_
_entity_poly.entity_id
_entity_poly.type
_entity_poly.pdbx_seq_one_letter_code
_entity_poly.pdbx_strand_id
1 'polypeptide(L)'
;MSESVTQMQTTVELSQSESSHVLSSTDHDTPAQNGDRASTHSPTPTDELSYTDRFVDRHIGPRPSDLQQMLSELGLDSMEALISKAVPPAIRLRQPLKISASRSEYELLAELKAIADQNQIYRSFIGMGYHNCITPPVIQRNILENPGWYTQYTPYQPEIAQGRLEALLNFQTLVIDLTGLEIANASLLDEATAAAEAMSMSYGLCKTQAKLFGFRNLPSPNDRGRQNQGNSPRD
;
A
#
# COMPACT_ATOMS: atom_id res chain seq x y z
N MET A 1 0.11 35.54 13.59
CA MET A 1 0.02 34.77 12.33
C MET A 1 -1.00 35.40 11.36
N SER A 2 -0.93 36.72 11.12
CA SER A 2 -1.88 37.41 10.21
C SER A 2 -1.22 38.35 9.19
N GLU A 3 0.12 38.50 9.24
CA GLU A 3 0.84 39.42 8.32
C GLU A 3 1.48 38.70 7.13
N SER A 4 1.67 37.38 7.18
CA SER A 4 2.29 36.61 6.10
C SER A 4 1.34 36.23 4.96
N VAL A 5 0.02 36.38 5.15
CA VAL A 5 -1.00 36.03 4.14
C VAL A 5 -1.27 37.20 3.19
N THR A 6 -1.12 38.44 3.66
CA THR A 6 -1.38 39.65 2.86
C THR A 6 -0.29 39.94 1.82
N GLN A 7 0.94 39.48 2.03
CA GLN A 7 2.04 39.67 1.07
C GLN A 7 2.00 38.71 -0.14
N MET A 8 1.30 37.56 -0.03
CA MET A 8 1.18 36.63 -1.17
C MET A 8 0.06 37.00 -2.15
N GLN A 9 -0.95 37.77 -1.72
CA GLN A 9 -2.05 38.17 -2.61
C GLN A 9 -1.73 39.40 -3.48
N THR A 10 -0.74 40.22 -3.10
CA THR A 10 -0.39 41.43 -3.87
C THR A 10 0.52 41.13 -5.07
N THR A 11 1.23 39.99 -5.08
CA THR A 11 2.18 39.63 -6.14
C THR A 11 1.51 38.96 -7.36
N VAL A 12 0.26 38.50 -7.22
CA VAL A 12 -0.45 37.79 -8.29
C VAL A 12 -1.15 38.73 -9.28
N GLU A 13 -1.48 39.97 -8.89
CA GLU A 13 -2.17 40.93 -9.77
C GLU A 13 -1.24 41.73 -10.70
N LEU A 14 0.09 41.67 -10.51
CA LEU A 14 1.06 42.43 -11.33
C LEU A 14 1.67 41.66 -12.51
N SER A 15 1.26 40.40 -12.75
CA SER A 15 1.81 39.56 -13.82
C SER A 15 0.89 39.38 -15.05
N GLN A 16 -0.28 40.03 -15.09
CA GLN A 16 -1.27 39.84 -16.18
C GLN A 16 -1.49 41.05 -17.08
N SER A 17 -0.63 42.08 -17.02
CA SER A 17 -0.75 43.25 -17.88
C SER A 17 0.48 43.48 -18.74
N GLU A 18 0.83 42.54 -19.61
CA GLU A 18 1.75 42.82 -20.74
C GLU A 18 1.70 41.68 -21.76
N SER A 19 0.91 41.86 -22.83
CA SER A 19 1.13 41.28 -24.16
C SER A 19 0.02 41.75 -25.10
N SER A 20 0.28 42.83 -25.84
CA SER A 20 -0.51 43.29 -26.97
C SER A 20 0.46 43.83 -28.03
N HIS A 21 0.16 43.56 -29.30
CA HIS A 21 0.89 43.85 -30.55
C HIS A 21 1.69 42.65 -31.12
N VAL A 22 1.64 42.30 -32.41
CA VAL A 22 0.99 42.85 -33.62
C VAL A 22 1.00 41.75 -34.70
N LEU A 23 -0.08 41.67 -35.49
CA LEU A 23 -0.15 40.91 -36.75
C LEU A 23 0.75 41.54 -37.83
N SER A 24 1.49 40.71 -38.57
CA SER A 24 2.03 41.08 -39.88
C SER A 24 2.16 39.85 -40.77
N SER A 25 1.27 39.77 -41.74
CA SER A 25 1.24 38.88 -42.90
C SER A 25 2.31 39.24 -43.93
N THR A 26 3.01 38.24 -44.46
CA THR A 26 3.53 38.28 -45.85
C THR A 26 3.64 36.87 -46.40
N ASP A 27 2.83 36.60 -47.41
CA ASP A 27 2.92 35.48 -48.34
C ASP A 27 4.18 35.57 -49.21
N HIS A 28 4.81 34.43 -49.50
CA HIS A 28 5.53 34.27 -50.76
C HIS A 28 5.53 32.80 -51.22
N ASP A 29 4.80 32.57 -52.31
CA ASP A 29 4.77 31.36 -53.14
C ASP A 29 6.12 31.15 -53.86
N THR A 30 6.52 29.88 -54.08
CA THR A 30 6.95 29.27 -55.39
C THR A 30 7.44 27.81 -55.18
N PRO A 31 7.18 26.85 -56.11
CA PRO A 31 7.18 25.40 -55.84
C PRO A 31 8.38 24.63 -56.46
N ALA A 32 8.64 23.41 -55.96
CA ALA A 32 9.41 22.39 -56.71
C ALA A 32 9.03 20.95 -56.28
N GLN A 33 8.86 20.10 -57.29
CA GLN A 33 8.38 18.73 -57.25
C GLN A 33 9.44 17.67 -56.88
N ASN A 34 8.92 16.52 -56.46
CA ASN A 34 9.37 15.12 -56.68
C ASN A 34 10.08 14.38 -55.55
N GLY A 35 9.32 13.44 -54.96
CA GLY A 35 9.62 12.01 -55.02
C GLY A 35 10.69 11.49 -54.08
N ASP A 36 10.27 10.99 -52.93
CA ASP A 36 10.79 9.70 -52.45
C ASP A 36 9.79 9.00 -51.54
N ARG A 37 9.58 7.71 -51.80
CA ARG A 37 8.67 6.82 -51.08
C ARG A 37 9.20 6.58 -49.67
N ALA A 38 8.81 7.44 -48.72
CA ALA A 38 8.97 7.15 -47.31
C ALA A 38 8.01 6.01 -46.92
N SER A 39 8.60 4.90 -46.49
CA SER A 39 7.92 3.82 -45.77
C SER A 39 7.13 4.43 -44.61
N THR A 40 5.81 4.46 -44.76
CA THR A 40 4.88 4.87 -43.71
C THR A 40 5.01 3.89 -42.54
N HIS A 41 5.89 4.21 -41.59
CA HIS A 41 5.70 3.80 -40.21
C HIS A 41 4.39 4.45 -39.78
N SER A 42 3.31 3.66 -39.78
CA SER A 42 2.07 4.09 -39.16
C SER A 42 2.40 4.50 -37.73
N PRO A 43 2.23 5.77 -37.33
CA PRO A 43 2.36 6.13 -35.93
C PRO A 43 1.34 5.28 -35.17
N THR A 44 1.81 4.58 -34.15
CA THR A 44 0.93 3.96 -33.14
C THR A 44 -0.09 5.02 -32.75
N PRO A 45 -1.41 4.74 -32.78
CA PRO A 45 -2.41 5.77 -32.53
C PRO A 45 -2.08 6.42 -31.20
N THR A 46 -1.62 7.68 -31.28
CA THR A 46 -1.42 8.52 -30.11
C THR A 46 -2.80 8.59 -29.46
N ASP A 47 -2.86 8.14 -28.22
CA ASP A 47 -4.06 8.15 -27.39
C ASP A 47 -4.41 9.62 -27.11
N GLU A 48 -5.03 10.29 -28.09
CA GLU A 48 -5.41 11.71 -28.03
C GLU A 48 -6.43 11.99 -26.92
N LEU A 49 -6.97 10.92 -26.29
CA LEU A 49 -7.87 10.95 -25.15
C LEU A 49 -7.27 10.26 -23.91
N SER A 50 -5.95 10.04 -23.87
CA SER A 50 -5.28 9.43 -22.71
C SER A 50 -5.54 10.24 -21.44
N TYR A 51 -5.90 9.55 -20.35
CA TYR A 51 -6.03 10.19 -19.04
C TYR A 51 -4.70 10.80 -18.60
N THR A 52 -4.72 12.11 -18.34
CA THR A 52 -3.52 12.86 -17.96
C THR A 52 -3.05 12.56 -16.53
N ASP A 53 -3.94 12.13 -15.63
CA ASP A 53 -3.57 11.71 -14.27
C ASP A 53 -3.18 10.22 -14.26
N ARG A 54 -1.87 9.96 -14.27
CA ARG A 54 -1.31 8.61 -14.17
C ARG A 54 -0.77 8.38 -12.77
N PHE A 55 -1.20 7.28 -12.13
CA PHE A 55 -0.73 6.90 -10.80
C PHE A 55 0.80 6.83 -10.68
N VAL A 56 1.49 6.37 -11.73
CA VAL A 56 2.95 6.28 -11.77
C VAL A 56 3.63 7.62 -11.53
N ASP A 57 3.04 8.72 -12.02
CA ASP A 57 3.59 10.07 -11.87
C ASP A 57 3.35 10.64 -10.45
N ARG A 58 2.40 10.07 -9.70
CA ARG A 58 2.20 10.37 -8.26
C ARG A 58 3.01 9.47 -7.34
N HIS A 59 3.28 8.24 -7.76
CA HIS A 59 4.01 7.25 -6.98
C HIS A 59 5.53 7.41 -7.09
N ILE A 60 6.05 7.69 -8.29
CA ILE A 60 7.48 7.90 -8.51
C ILE A 60 7.82 9.37 -8.26
N GLY A 61 8.67 9.61 -7.25
CA GLY A 61 9.08 10.95 -6.85
C GLY A 61 9.92 11.70 -7.90
N PRO A 62 11.07 11.16 -8.34
CA PRO A 62 11.96 11.83 -9.28
C PRO A 62 11.29 12.18 -10.61
N ARG A 63 11.41 13.44 -11.03
CA ARG A 63 10.95 13.91 -12.35
C ARG A 63 12.01 13.64 -13.43
N PRO A 64 11.65 13.73 -14.73
CA PRO A 64 12.61 13.48 -15.81
C PRO A 64 13.90 14.32 -15.71
N SER A 65 13.79 15.58 -15.25
CA SER A 65 14.95 16.44 -14.98
C SER A 65 15.83 15.92 -13.85
N ASP A 66 15.23 15.47 -12.76
CA ASP A 66 15.94 14.93 -11.59
C ASP A 66 16.65 13.63 -11.98
N LEU A 67 15.98 12.80 -12.78
CA LEU A 67 16.55 11.55 -13.27
C LEU A 67 17.80 11.79 -14.10
N GLN A 68 17.78 12.77 -15.00
CA GLN A 68 18.96 13.12 -15.80
C GLN A 68 20.11 13.62 -14.93
N GLN A 69 19.83 14.45 -13.93
CA GLN A 69 20.84 14.93 -12.97
C GLN A 69 21.45 13.75 -12.19
N MET A 70 20.60 12.88 -11.62
CA MET A 70 21.04 11.69 -10.87
C MET A 70 21.88 10.73 -11.73
N LEU A 71 21.51 10.52 -12.99
CA LEU A 71 22.27 9.67 -13.92
C LEU A 71 23.61 10.30 -14.28
N SER A 72 23.67 11.61 -14.47
CA SER A 72 24.92 12.34 -14.73
C SER A 72 25.91 12.23 -13.57
N GLU A 73 25.45 12.34 -12.32
CA GLU A 73 26.29 12.14 -11.12
C GLU A 73 26.88 10.73 -11.04
N LEU A 74 26.17 9.73 -11.59
CA LEU A 74 26.63 8.35 -11.68
C LEU A 74 27.49 8.08 -12.93
N GLY A 75 27.67 9.06 -13.82
CA GLY A 75 28.36 8.90 -15.10
C GLY A 75 27.66 7.92 -16.05
N LEU A 76 26.33 7.94 -16.06
CA LEU A 76 25.49 7.06 -16.89
C LEU A 76 24.57 7.89 -17.79
N ASP A 77 24.31 7.39 -18.99
CA ASP A 77 23.51 8.11 -19.99
C ASP A 77 22.01 7.73 -19.96
N SER A 78 21.65 6.63 -19.28
CA SER A 78 20.27 6.15 -19.24
C SER A 78 19.96 5.21 -18.07
N MET A 79 18.67 5.07 -17.78
CA MET A 79 18.17 4.06 -16.85
C MET A 79 18.54 2.64 -17.28
N GLU A 80 18.53 2.35 -18.58
CA GLU A 80 18.88 1.03 -19.12
C GLU A 80 20.37 0.69 -18.87
N ALA A 81 21.25 1.69 -18.98
CA ALA A 81 22.66 1.54 -18.64
C ALA A 81 22.87 1.26 -17.14
N LEU A 82 22.11 1.94 -16.26
CA LEU A 82 22.11 1.68 -14.82
C LEU A 82 21.67 0.25 -14.50
N ILE A 83 20.51 -0.17 -15.02
CA ILE A 83 19.96 -1.51 -14.79
C ILE A 83 20.92 -2.59 -15.28
N SER A 84 21.52 -2.42 -16.46
CA SER A 84 22.47 -3.37 -17.04
C SER A 84 23.76 -3.53 -16.24
N LYS A 85 24.20 -2.47 -15.55
CA LYS A 85 25.35 -2.53 -14.64
C LYS A 85 25.00 -3.12 -13.28
N ALA A 86 23.78 -2.88 -12.77
CA ALA A 86 23.35 -3.32 -11.44
C ALA A 86 22.86 -4.77 -11.40
N VAL A 87 22.13 -5.22 -12.43
CA VAL A 87 21.49 -6.54 -12.47
C VAL A 87 22.27 -7.48 -13.39
N PRO A 88 22.83 -8.60 -12.89
CA PRO A 88 23.54 -9.56 -13.72
C PRO A 88 22.66 -10.10 -14.87
N PRO A 89 23.18 -10.14 -16.12
CA PRO A 89 22.39 -10.57 -17.29
C PRO A 89 21.83 -12.00 -17.20
N ALA A 90 22.45 -12.86 -16.40
CA ALA A 90 22.05 -14.25 -16.20
C ALA A 90 20.69 -14.40 -15.48
N ILE A 91 20.32 -13.43 -14.63
CA ILE A 91 19.08 -13.45 -13.85
C ILE A 91 18.07 -12.39 -14.31
N ARG A 92 18.43 -11.54 -15.28
CA ARG A 92 17.56 -10.48 -15.79
C ARG A 92 16.43 -11.05 -16.63
N LEU A 93 15.19 -10.72 -16.26
CA LEU A 93 14.01 -11.03 -17.06
C LEU A 93 14.06 -10.25 -18.39
N ARG A 94 14.02 -10.95 -19.52
CA ARG A 94 14.16 -10.37 -20.88
C ARG A 94 12.84 -10.03 -21.56
N GLN A 95 11.72 -10.27 -20.88
CA GLN A 95 10.38 -10.02 -21.39
C GLN A 95 9.61 -9.15 -20.40
N PRO A 96 8.66 -8.33 -20.87
CA PRO A 96 7.75 -7.61 -19.98
C PRO A 96 6.98 -8.56 -19.07
N LEU A 97 6.56 -8.07 -17.90
CA LEU A 97 5.65 -8.80 -17.03
C LEU A 97 4.32 -9.05 -17.76
N LYS A 98 3.81 -10.28 -17.68
CA LYS A 98 2.51 -10.65 -18.24
C LYS A 98 1.39 -10.26 -17.28
N ILE A 99 1.16 -8.96 -17.14
CA ILE A 99 0.12 -8.37 -16.30
C ILE A 99 -0.81 -7.49 -17.15
N SER A 100 -2.00 -7.19 -16.65
CA SER A 100 -2.93 -6.28 -17.32
C SER A 100 -2.33 -4.88 -17.47
N ALA A 101 -2.83 -4.14 -18.46
CA ALA A 101 -2.49 -2.72 -18.59
C ALA A 101 -2.81 -1.95 -17.31
N SER A 102 -2.06 -0.87 -17.07
CA SER A 102 -2.31 0.05 -15.97
C SER A 102 -3.71 0.67 -16.10
N ARG A 103 -4.36 0.90 -14.97
CA ARG A 103 -5.63 1.62 -14.87
C ARG A 103 -5.42 2.92 -14.12
N SER A 104 -6.33 3.88 -14.31
CA SER A 104 -6.39 5.05 -13.42
C SER A 104 -6.81 4.63 -12.01
N GLU A 105 -6.55 5.48 -11.02
CA GLU A 105 -6.98 5.23 -9.64
C GLU A 105 -8.50 5.10 -9.52
N TYR A 106 -9.24 5.94 -10.26
CA TYR A 106 -10.70 5.91 -10.27
C TYR A 106 -11.25 4.57 -10.81
N GLU A 107 -10.73 4.11 -11.96
CA GLU A 107 -11.13 2.83 -12.55
C GLU A 107 -10.79 1.65 -11.64
N LEU A 108 -9.63 1.68 -10.99
CA LEU A 108 -9.20 0.64 -10.06
C LEU A 108 -10.13 0.57 -8.84
N LEU A 109 -10.49 1.71 -8.25
CA LEU A 109 -11.42 1.76 -7.12
C LEU A 109 -12.81 1.28 -7.52
N ALA A 110 -13.30 1.65 -8.71
CA ALA A 110 -14.59 1.21 -9.21
C ALA A 110 -14.63 -0.32 -9.44
N GLU A 111 -13.58 -0.90 -10.01
CA GLU A 111 -13.46 -2.35 -10.17
C GLU A 111 -13.39 -3.06 -8.81
N LEU A 112 -12.54 -2.57 -7.89
CA LEU A 112 -12.40 -3.17 -6.57
C LEU A 112 -13.72 -3.11 -5.79
N LYS A 113 -14.49 -2.03 -5.95
CA LYS A 113 -15.83 -1.91 -5.39
C LYS A 113 -16.79 -2.94 -5.97
N ALA A 114 -16.77 -3.17 -7.28
CA ALA A 114 -17.60 -4.19 -7.93
C ALA A 114 -17.26 -5.62 -7.47
N ILE A 115 -15.98 -5.89 -7.17
CA ILE A 115 -15.56 -7.16 -6.55
C ILE A 115 -16.05 -7.23 -5.10
N ALA A 116 -15.85 -6.17 -4.32
CA ALA A 116 -16.27 -6.11 -2.92
C ALA A 116 -17.79 -6.28 -2.74
N ASP A 117 -18.60 -5.79 -3.69
CA ASP A 117 -20.07 -5.91 -3.69
C ASP A 117 -20.59 -7.33 -3.88
N GLN A 118 -19.73 -8.27 -4.27
CA GLN A 118 -20.07 -9.69 -4.31
C GLN A 118 -20.04 -10.33 -2.91
N ASN A 119 -19.39 -9.69 -1.94
CA ASN A 119 -19.35 -10.17 -0.57
C ASN A 119 -20.69 -9.95 0.13
N GLN A 120 -21.13 -10.94 0.91
CA GLN A 120 -22.35 -10.86 1.70
C GLN A 120 -22.01 -10.59 3.17
N ILE A 121 -22.45 -9.45 3.69
CA ILE A 121 -22.22 -9.06 5.08
C ILE A 121 -23.31 -9.66 5.96
N TYR A 122 -22.99 -10.75 6.66
CA TYR A 122 -23.89 -11.41 7.60
C TYR A 122 -23.68 -10.95 9.04
N ARG A 123 -24.71 -11.15 9.87
CA ARG A 123 -24.54 -11.20 11.33
C ARG A 123 -23.93 -12.55 11.69
N SER A 124 -22.60 -12.60 11.74
CA SER A 124 -21.85 -13.83 11.99
C SER A 124 -21.70 -14.10 13.48
N PHE A 125 -22.25 -15.21 13.96
CA PHE A 125 -22.08 -15.72 15.33
C PHE A 125 -21.30 -17.04 15.37
N ILE A 126 -20.39 -17.22 14.41
CA ILE A 126 -19.54 -18.42 14.29
C ILE A 126 -18.56 -18.51 15.48
N GLY A 127 -18.03 -17.37 15.95
CA GLY A 127 -17.03 -17.31 17.00
C GLY A 127 -15.66 -17.74 16.47
N MET A 128 -15.06 -18.76 17.09
CA MET A 128 -13.77 -19.33 16.69
C MET A 128 -12.63 -18.29 16.66
N GLY A 129 -12.56 -17.42 17.66
CA GLY A 129 -11.50 -16.40 17.79
C GLY A 129 -11.81 -15.07 17.10
N TYR A 130 -12.86 -14.99 16.28
CA TYR A 130 -13.27 -13.75 15.61
C TYR A 130 -14.67 -13.34 16.06
N HIS A 131 -14.77 -12.14 16.62
CA HIS A 131 -16.01 -11.57 17.12
C HIS A 131 -16.19 -10.16 16.55
N ASN A 132 -17.39 -9.88 16.03
CA ASN A 132 -17.69 -8.53 15.55
C ASN A 132 -17.62 -7.52 16.69
N CYS A 133 -17.08 -6.33 16.42
CA CYS A 133 -16.98 -5.24 17.38
C CYS A 133 -17.32 -3.91 16.72
N ILE A 134 -17.73 -2.92 17.52
CA ILE A 134 -17.91 -1.56 17.04
C ILE A 134 -16.57 -0.85 17.18
N THR A 135 -15.87 -0.64 16.07
CA THR A 135 -14.71 0.26 16.04
C THR A 135 -15.20 1.69 16.24
N PRO A 136 -14.79 2.40 17.32
CA PRO A 136 -15.22 3.77 17.54
C PRO A 136 -14.85 4.66 16.33
N PRO A 137 -15.80 5.44 15.77
CA PRO A 137 -15.53 6.24 14.55
C PRO A 137 -14.35 7.21 14.69
N VAL A 138 -14.11 7.72 15.90
CA VAL A 138 -12.96 8.58 16.19
C VAL A 138 -11.61 7.86 16.03
N ILE A 139 -11.55 6.55 16.35
CA ILE A 139 -10.35 5.73 16.17
C ILE A 139 -10.18 5.39 14.69
N GLN A 140 -11.25 4.98 14.01
CA GLN A 140 -11.21 4.67 12.59
C GLN A 140 -10.67 5.86 11.78
N ARG A 141 -11.27 7.04 11.94
CA ARG A 141 -10.92 8.22 11.14
C ARG A 141 -9.54 8.81 11.48
N ASN A 142 -9.18 8.87 12.76
CA ASN A 142 -7.98 9.61 13.18
C ASN A 142 -6.73 8.72 13.35
N ILE A 143 -6.87 7.40 13.37
CA ILE A 143 -5.77 6.44 13.49
C ILE A 143 -5.70 5.55 12.23
N LEU A 144 -6.73 4.75 11.96
CA LEU A 144 -6.68 3.75 10.87
C LEU A 144 -6.62 4.39 9.48
N GLU A 145 -7.37 5.47 9.25
CA GLU A 145 -7.43 6.19 7.97
C GLU A 145 -6.46 7.38 7.90
N ASN A 146 -5.58 7.52 8.89
CA ASN A 146 -4.65 8.66 8.99
C ASN A 146 -3.21 8.22 8.66
N PRO A 147 -2.59 8.72 7.57
CA PRO A 147 -1.22 8.37 7.21
C PRO A 147 -0.20 8.76 8.29
N GLY A 148 -0.51 9.73 9.14
CA GLY A 148 0.32 10.08 10.30
C GLY A 148 0.43 8.99 11.36
N TRP A 149 -0.30 7.87 11.24
CA TRP A 149 -0.19 6.71 12.14
C TRP A 149 0.27 5.43 11.46
N TYR A 150 -0.04 5.21 10.18
CA TYR A 150 0.28 3.96 9.49
C TYR A 150 1.48 4.02 8.54
N THR A 151 2.04 5.21 8.26
CA THR A 151 3.19 5.32 7.35
C THR A 151 4.54 5.14 8.04
N GLN A 152 4.62 5.32 9.37
CA GLN A 152 5.87 5.09 10.09
C GLN A 152 6.15 3.60 10.27
N TYR A 153 7.42 3.25 10.32
CA TYR A 153 7.88 1.90 10.62
C TYR A 153 8.22 1.73 12.11
N THR A 154 8.85 0.59 12.43
CA THR A 154 9.33 0.24 13.76
C THR A 154 10.03 1.42 14.46
N PRO A 155 9.72 1.69 15.74
CA PRO A 155 10.27 2.82 16.51
C PRO A 155 11.74 2.62 16.91
N TYR A 156 12.65 2.49 15.93
CA TYR A 156 14.09 2.42 16.18
C TYR A 156 14.69 3.73 16.71
N GLN A 157 14.03 4.86 16.43
CA GLN A 157 14.41 6.19 16.93
C GLN A 157 13.34 6.64 17.93
N PRO A 158 13.51 6.36 19.23
CA PRO A 158 12.45 6.57 20.23
C PRO A 158 12.05 8.04 20.39
N GLU A 159 12.98 8.98 20.22
CA GLU A 159 12.79 10.42 20.44
C GLU A 159 11.72 11.00 19.50
N ILE A 160 11.63 10.47 18.28
CA ILE A 160 10.65 10.87 17.26
C ILE A 160 9.48 9.89 17.14
N ALA A 161 9.34 8.97 18.11
CA ALA A 161 8.36 7.90 18.10
C ALA A 161 7.51 7.81 19.37
N GLN A 162 7.63 8.78 20.29
CA GLN A 162 6.99 8.74 21.61
C GLN A 162 5.48 8.49 21.53
N GLY A 163 4.75 9.11 20.59
CA GLY A 163 3.30 8.93 20.48
C GLY A 163 2.86 7.47 20.27
N ARG A 164 3.52 6.71 19.38
CA ARG A 164 3.20 5.29 19.18
C ARG A 164 3.78 4.38 20.26
N LEU A 165 4.93 4.74 20.82
CA LEU A 165 5.52 4.01 21.94
C LEU A 165 4.62 4.09 23.19
N GLU A 166 4.03 5.24 23.47
CA GLU A 166 3.04 5.42 24.53
C GLU A 166 1.79 4.57 24.27
N ALA A 167 1.27 4.57 23.03
CA ALA A 167 0.13 3.70 22.68
C ALA A 167 0.45 2.20 22.84
N LEU A 168 1.67 1.77 22.50
CA LEU A 168 2.12 0.39 22.72
C LEU A 168 2.31 0.06 24.20
N LEU A 169 2.76 1.02 25.00
CA LEU A 169 2.83 0.86 26.46
C LEU A 169 1.43 0.73 27.06
N ASN A 170 0.47 1.53 26.61
CA ASN A 170 -0.94 1.41 27.01
C ASN A 170 -1.53 0.04 26.63
N PHE A 171 -1.16 -0.50 25.47
CA PHE A 171 -1.53 -1.86 25.08
C PHE A 171 -0.94 -2.91 26.05
N GLN A 172 0.34 -2.79 26.41
CA GLN A 172 0.98 -3.69 27.37
C GLN A 172 0.30 -3.61 28.74
N THR A 173 0.05 -2.40 29.25
CA THR A 173 -0.67 -2.18 30.51
C THR A 173 -2.07 -2.79 30.48
N LEU A 174 -2.82 -2.58 29.38
CA LEU A 174 -4.15 -3.20 29.21
C LEU A 174 -4.08 -4.73 29.30
N VAL A 175 -3.12 -5.36 28.62
CA VAL A 175 -2.95 -6.82 28.65
C VAL A 175 -2.55 -7.30 30.04
N ILE A 176 -1.63 -6.60 30.72
CA ILE A 176 -1.22 -6.88 32.10
C ILE A 176 -2.43 -6.80 33.04
N ASP A 177 -3.20 -5.72 32.99
CA ASP A 177 -4.35 -5.50 33.87
C ASP A 177 -5.46 -6.55 33.65
N LEU A 178 -5.71 -6.95 32.39
CA LEU A 178 -6.73 -7.94 32.05
C LEU A 178 -6.32 -9.39 32.36
N THR A 179 -5.03 -9.72 32.21
CA THR A 179 -4.53 -11.09 32.43
C THR A 179 -4.04 -11.33 33.85
N GLY A 180 -3.70 -10.28 34.59
CA GLY A 180 -3.08 -10.35 35.90
C GLY A 180 -1.64 -10.87 35.88
N LEU A 181 -0.99 -10.93 34.71
CA LEU A 181 0.41 -11.32 34.56
C LEU A 181 1.36 -10.12 34.70
N GLU A 182 2.61 -10.37 35.07
CA GLU A 182 3.57 -9.32 35.42
C GLU A 182 4.07 -8.51 34.22
N ILE A 183 4.14 -9.12 33.03
CA ILE A 183 4.69 -8.52 31.82
C ILE A 183 3.88 -8.90 30.58
N ALA A 184 3.82 -7.99 29.61
CA ALA A 184 3.26 -8.22 28.29
C ALA A 184 4.19 -7.61 27.23
N ASN A 185 4.17 -8.16 26.01
CA ASN A 185 4.91 -7.61 24.89
C ASN A 185 4.05 -6.63 24.06
N ALA A 186 4.65 -6.02 23.04
CA ALA A 186 3.98 -5.06 22.15
C ALA A 186 3.22 -5.69 20.97
N SER A 187 2.56 -6.85 21.18
CA SER A 187 1.85 -7.72 20.21
C SER A 187 2.65 -8.90 19.59
N LEU A 188 1.90 -9.85 19.03
CA LEU A 188 2.31 -10.94 18.13
C LEU A 188 1.34 -10.99 16.93
N LEU A 189 1.54 -11.93 16.00
CA LEU A 189 0.79 -12.00 14.73
C LEU A 189 -0.69 -12.37 14.91
N ASP A 190 -0.96 -13.48 15.61
CA ASP A 190 -2.31 -13.97 15.89
C ASP A 190 -2.33 -14.88 17.13
N GLU A 191 -3.52 -15.35 17.55
CA GLU A 191 -3.70 -16.19 18.74
C GLU A 191 -2.95 -17.53 18.63
N ALA A 192 -3.01 -18.20 17.48
CA ALA A 192 -2.43 -19.54 17.31
C ALA A 192 -0.90 -19.49 17.33
N THR A 193 -0.30 -18.50 16.66
CA THR A 193 1.14 -18.27 16.67
C THR A 193 1.61 -17.79 18.05
N ALA A 194 0.83 -16.97 18.76
CA ALA A 194 1.13 -16.61 20.14
C ALA A 194 1.13 -17.83 21.08
N ALA A 195 0.18 -18.75 20.92
CA ALA A 195 0.17 -20.01 21.68
C ALA A 195 1.38 -20.90 21.34
N ALA A 196 1.81 -20.93 20.08
CA ALA A 196 3.01 -21.63 19.66
C ALA A 196 4.29 -21.01 20.27
N GLU A 197 4.39 -19.68 20.35
CA GLU A 197 5.48 -19.01 21.04
C GLU A 197 5.49 -19.30 22.55
N ALA A 198 4.31 -19.36 23.18
CA ALA A 198 4.20 -19.77 24.58
C ALA A 198 4.69 -21.22 24.80
N MET A 199 4.40 -22.13 23.88
CA MET A 199 4.94 -23.49 23.89
C MET A 199 6.47 -23.48 23.73
N SER A 200 7.01 -22.71 22.79
CA SER A 200 8.46 -22.57 22.57
C SER A 200 9.17 -22.00 23.81
N MET A 201 8.61 -20.97 24.44
CA MET A 201 9.10 -20.40 25.68
C MET A 201 9.09 -21.43 26.81
N SER A 202 7.97 -22.16 26.96
CA SER A 202 7.83 -23.22 27.97
C SER A 202 8.85 -24.34 27.78
N TYR A 203 9.09 -24.74 26.53
CA TYR A 203 10.10 -25.74 26.19
C TYR A 203 11.52 -25.25 26.50
N GLY A 204 11.85 -24.01 26.16
CA GLY A 204 13.16 -23.41 26.45
C GLY A 204 13.45 -23.24 27.95
N LEU A 205 12.43 -23.03 28.77
CA LEU A 205 12.55 -22.92 30.24
C LEU A 205 12.43 -24.27 30.96
N CYS A 206 12.04 -25.33 30.27
CA CYS A 206 11.82 -26.64 30.87
C CYS A 206 13.15 -27.24 31.38
N LYS A 207 13.21 -27.54 32.67
CA LYS A 207 14.40 -28.16 33.31
C LYS A 207 14.45 -29.69 33.15
N THR A 208 13.43 -30.28 32.54
CA THR A 208 13.30 -31.74 32.38
C THR A 208 13.40 -32.14 30.92
N GLN A 209 13.59 -33.44 30.66
CA GLN A 209 13.62 -34.00 29.30
C GLN A 209 12.21 -34.25 28.72
N ALA A 210 11.17 -33.58 29.23
CA ALA A 210 9.81 -33.72 28.75
C ALA A 210 9.69 -33.19 27.31
N LYS A 211 9.15 -34.03 26.41
CA LYS A 211 8.97 -33.72 24.98
C LYS A 211 7.50 -33.55 24.56
N LEU A 212 6.59 -33.66 25.51
CA LEU A 212 5.15 -33.60 25.27
C LEU A 212 4.58 -32.30 25.82
N PHE A 213 3.84 -31.56 24.99
CA PHE A 213 3.07 -30.39 25.39
C PHE A 213 1.58 -30.72 25.28
N GLY A 214 0.85 -30.57 26.38
CA GLY A 214 -0.57 -30.91 26.44
C GLY A 214 -1.44 -29.76 25.96
N PHE A 215 -2.22 -29.97 24.91
CA PHE A 215 -3.28 -29.06 24.50
C PHE A 215 -4.63 -29.57 24.97
N ARG A 216 -5.46 -28.67 25.53
CA ARG A 216 -6.84 -29.00 25.85
C ARG A 216 -7.66 -28.97 24.57
N ASN A 217 -8.16 -30.12 24.15
CA ASN A 217 -9.20 -30.16 23.11
C ASN A 217 -10.47 -29.52 23.68
N LEU A 218 -10.78 -28.31 23.20
CA LEU A 218 -12.11 -27.75 23.34
C LEU A 218 -12.99 -28.38 22.26
N PRO A 219 -14.23 -28.82 22.59
CA PRO A 219 -15.10 -29.47 21.63
C PRO A 219 -15.34 -28.55 20.43
N SER A 220 -15.02 -29.03 19.23
CA SER A 220 -15.30 -28.32 17.99
C SER A 220 -16.81 -28.24 17.79
N PRO A 221 -17.36 -27.14 17.24
CA PRO A 221 -18.77 -27.10 16.81
C PRO A 221 -19.15 -28.27 15.88
N ASN A 222 -18.19 -28.80 15.10
CA ASN A 222 -18.41 -29.94 14.20
C ASN A 222 -18.57 -31.29 14.93
N ASP A 223 -18.14 -31.40 16.18
CA ASP A 223 -18.27 -32.64 16.96
C ASP A 223 -19.70 -32.86 17.48
N ARG A 224 -20.52 -31.80 17.57
CA ARG A 224 -21.93 -31.89 17.99
C ARG A 224 -22.84 -32.49 16.91
N GLY A 225 -22.47 -32.39 15.64
CA GLY A 225 -23.23 -32.95 14.52
C GLY A 225 -23.08 -34.46 14.33
N ARG A 226 -22.00 -35.06 14.87
CA ARG A 226 -21.74 -36.51 14.74
C ARG A 226 -22.44 -37.37 15.79
N GLN A 227 -22.80 -36.81 16.95
CA GLN A 227 -23.43 -37.58 18.02
C GLN A 227 -24.91 -37.89 17.79
N ASN A 228 -25.58 -37.18 16.86
CA ASN A 228 -27.00 -37.37 16.57
C ASN A 228 -27.32 -38.30 15.37
N GLN A 229 -26.32 -38.85 14.66
CA GLN A 229 -26.56 -39.75 13.52
C GLN A 229 -26.45 -41.25 13.87
N GLY A 230 -26.25 -41.59 15.15
CA GLY A 230 -26.02 -42.97 15.60
C GLY A 230 -27.22 -43.70 16.20
N ASN A 231 -28.38 -43.06 16.38
CA ASN A 231 -29.49 -43.66 17.13
C ASN A 231 -30.85 -43.46 16.42
N SER A 232 -31.04 -44.15 15.29
CA SER A 232 -32.38 -44.46 14.79
C SER A 232 -32.67 -45.94 15.11
N PRO A 233 -33.71 -46.26 15.90
CA PRO A 233 -34.18 -47.63 16.02
C PRO A 233 -34.62 -48.12 14.64
N ARG A 234 -34.17 -49.31 14.26
CA ARG A 234 -34.77 -50.05 13.15
C ARG A 234 -36.01 -50.73 13.72
N ASP A 235 -37.18 -50.19 13.38
CA ASP A 235 -38.43 -50.96 13.33
C ASP A 235 -38.50 -51.71 11.99
#